data_AF-A0A3M0WNL2-F1
#
_entry.id   AF-A0A3M0WNL2-F1
#
_cell.length_a   1.000
_cell.length_b   1.000
_cell.length_c   1.000
_cell.angle_alpha   90.00
_cell.angle_beta   90.00
_cell.angle_gamma   90.00
#
_symmetry.space_group_name_H-M   'P 1'
#
loop_
_entity.id
_entity.type
_entity.pdbx_description
1 polymer ?
#
loop_
_entity_poly.entity_id
_entity_poly.type
_entity_poly.pdbx_seq_one_letter_code
_entity_poly.pdbx_strand_id
1 'polypeptide(L)'
;KERVGDDRQKLQMEMMRLYREKKVNPAAGCLPILLQIPIFFSLYKVIFVTIELRHAPWIGWIRDLSAPDPTSWVNLFGLLPWDAPDPTGLFGMFSIGVLPILLGISMWLQQKLNPAPPDPTQAVIFAWMPWVFMFMLGRFPSGLVLYWITNNTLTFIQQYTIMRLHGHKPDVFGNILRSFRRGAPAATAAGSSRAAAAKPAKAPASAPAATEPRPASAKPSAANKPAPRSGRGTRKRGKGRRK
;
A
#
# COMPACT_ATOMS: atom_id res chain seq x y z
N LYS A 1 17.55 -12.27 7.59
CA LYS A 1 17.32 -11.76 8.96
C LYS A 1 18.26 -12.44 9.95
N GLU A 2 18.18 -13.77 10.13
CA GLU A 2 19.13 -14.52 11.00
C GLU A 2 20.61 -14.33 10.64
N ARG A 3 20.96 -14.29 9.34
CA ARG A 3 22.36 -14.15 8.89
C ARG A 3 22.95 -12.73 8.93
N VAL A 4 22.10 -11.69 8.93
CA VAL A 4 22.54 -10.29 8.67
C VAL A 4 22.26 -9.38 9.86
N GLY A 5 21.47 -9.81 10.84
CA GLY A 5 21.18 -9.02 12.04
C GLY A 5 20.38 -7.75 11.75
N ASP A 6 20.66 -6.69 12.50
CA ASP A 6 19.94 -5.40 12.49
C ASP A 6 20.48 -4.38 11.47
N ASP A 7 21.53 -4.76 10.73
CA ASP A 7 22.11 -3.89 9.70
C ASP A 7 21.18 -3.81 8.46
N ARG A 8 20.31 -2.79 8.47
CA ARG A 8 19.26 -2.59 7.45
C ARG A 8 19.83 -2.46 6.03
N GLN A 9 21.00 -1.86 5.87
CA GLN A 9 21.61 -1.68 4.55
C GLN A 9 22.06 -3.04 3.99
N LYS A 10 22.75 -3.83 4.82
CA LYS A 10 23.19 -5.17 4.44
C LYS A 10 22.01 -6.12 4.20
N LEU A 11 20.93 -5.98 4.99
CA LEU A 11 19.71 -6.77 4.83
C LEU A 11 19.05 -6.52 3.47
N GLN A 12 18.93 -5.25 3.06
CA GLN A 12 18.32 -4.89 1.77
C GLN A 12 19.15 -5.40 0.58
N MET A 13 20.49 -5.31 0.66
CA MET A 13 21.39 -5.80 -0.38
C MET A 13 21.33 -7.33 -0.54
N GLU A 14 21.38 -8.08 0.56
CA GLU A 14 21.28 -9.54 0.52
C GLU A 14 19.88 -10.02 0.08
N MET A 15 18.82 -9.30 0.46
CA MET A 15 17.46 -9.58 -0.04
C MET A 15 17.36 -9.38 -1.56
N MET A 16 17.94 -8.30 -2.08
CA MET A 16 18.01 -8.05 -3.53
C MET A 16 18.85 -9.10 -4.26
N ARG A 17 19.96 -9.54 -3.65
CA ARG A 17 20.79 -10.63 -4.18
C ARG A 17 20.00 -11.94 -4.25
N LEU A 18 19.30 -12.30 -3.19
CA LEU A 18 18.45 -13.48 -3.14
C LEU A 18 17.35 -13.45 -4.22
N TYR A 19 16.70 -12.30 -4.42
CA TYR A 19 15.70 -12.14 -5.49
C TYR A 19 16.30 -12.34 -6.89
N ARG A 20 17.53 -11.87 -7.14
CA ARG A 20 18.23 -12.12 -8.41
C ARG A 20 18.62 -13.58 -8.57
N GLU A 21 19.17 -14.21 -7.53
CA GLU A 21 19.58 -15.63 -7.54
C GLU A 21 18.37 -16.55 -7.74
N LYS A 22 17.24 -16.26 -7.09
CA LYS A 22 15.99 -17.01 -7.22
C LYS A 22 15.13 -16.56 -8.42
N LYS A 23 15.59 -15.57 -9.21
CA LYS A 23 14.88 -14.98 -10.36
C LYS A 23 13.44 -14.55 -10.04
N VAL A 24 13.19 -14.06 -8.84
CA VAL A 24 11.88 -13.57 -8.41
C VAL A 24 11.83 -12.05 -8.59
N ASN A 25 10.82 -11.54 -9.31
CA ASN A 25 10.65 -10.11 -9.49
C ASN A 25 9.79 -9.52 -8.36
N PRO A 26 10.32 -8.65 -7.49
CA PRO A 26 9.54 -8.03 -6.41
C PRO A 26 8.39 -7.14 -6.94
N ALA A 27 8.47 -6.67 -8.19
CA ALA A 27 7.41 -5.87 -8.83
C ALA A 27 6.25 -6.72 -9.40
N ALA A 28 6.34 -8.05 -9.37
CA ALA A 28 5.24 -8.90 -9.84
C ALA A 28 3.93 -8.66 -9.05
N GLY A 29 4.02 -8.17 -7.81
CA GLY A 29 2.85 -7.83 -6.99
C GLY A 29 2.06 -6.61 -7.48
N CYS A 30 2.68 -5.67 -8.19
CA CYS A 30 1.99 -4.50 -8.76
C CYS A 30 1.60 -4.68 -10.24
N LEU A 31 2.05 -5.77 -10.88
CA LEU A 31 1.69 -6.09 -12.25
C LEU A 31 0.17 -6.21 -12.50
N PRO A 32 -0.64 -6.81 -11.60
CA PRO A 32 -2.08 -6.84 -11.77
C PRO A 32 -2.72 -5.45 -11.76
N ILE A 33 -2.16 -4.53 -10.97
CA ILE A 33 -2.66 -3.15 -10.87
C ILE A 33 -2.47 -2.42 -12.20
N LEU A 34 -1.30 -2.58 -12.84
CA LEU A 34 -1.03 -1.96 -14.14
C LEU A 34 -1.98 -2.43 -15.23
N LEU A 35 -2.30 -3.73 -15.26
CA LEU A 35 -3.26 -4.28 -16.20
C LEU A 35 -4.70 -3.86 -15.88
N GLN A 36 -5.00 -3.58 -14.61
CA GLN A 36 -6.34 -3.18 -14.15
C GLN A 36 -6.67 -1.71 -14.50
N ILE A 37 -5.67 -0.81 -14.53
CA ILE A 37 -5.91 0.63 -14.78
C ILE A 37 -6.72 0.87 -16.07
N PRO A 38 -6.39 0.27 -17.23
CA PRO A 38 -7.20 0.40 -18.46
C PRO A 38 -8.65 -0.09 -18.30
N ILE A 39 -8.85 -1.20 -17.59
CA ILE A 39 -10.18 -1.79 -17.36
C ILE A 39 -11.03 -0.83 -16.51
N PHE A 40 -10.44 -0.30 -15.45
CA PHE A 40 -11.08 0.68 -14.57
C PHE A 40 -11.51 1.94 -15.35
N PHE A 41 -10.60 2.51 -16.14
CA PHE A 41 -10.91 3.70 -16.92
C PHE A 41 -12.02 3.46 -17.94
N SER A 42 -12.01 2.30 -18.59
CA SER A 42 -13.03 1.92 -19.57
C SER A 42 -14.41 1.82 -18.92
N LEU A 43 -14.51 1.10 -17.80
CA LEU A 43 -15.77 0.96 -17.04
C LEU A 43 -16.27 2.30 -16.51
N TYR A 44 -15.38 3.10 -15.91
CA TYR A 44 -15.72 4.44 -15.46
C TYR A 44 -16.31 5.28 -16.60
N LYS A 45 -15.64 5.30 -17.76
CA LYS A 45 -16.11 6.06 -18.93
C LYS A 45 -17.42 5.53 -19.49
N VAL A 46 -17.62 4.21 -19.53
CA VAL A 46 -18.88 3.60 -19.99
C VAL A 46 -20.03 4.01 -19.09
N ILE A 47 -19.88 3.94 -17.76
CA ILE A 47 -20.92 4.35 -16.81
C ILE A 47 -21.27 5.84 -16.96
N PHE A 48 -20.29 6.69 -17.26
CA PHE A 48 -20.53 8.12 -17.47
C PHE A 48 -21.14 8.49 -18.83
N VAL A 49 -20.78 7.76 -19.88
CA VAL A 49 -21.19 8.06 -21.27
C VAL A 49 -22.52 7.40 -21.64
N THR A 50 -22.81 6.22 -21.10
CA THR A 50 -24.07 5.52 -21.37
C THR A 50 -25.23 6.22 -20.68
N ILE A 51 -26.26 6.54 -21.45
CA ILE A 51 -27.44 7.25 -20.94
C ILE A 51 -28.34 6.28 -20.16
N GLU A 52 -28.36 5.01 -20.55
CA GLU A 52 -29.15 3.93 -19.92
C GLU A 52 -28.78 3.66 -18.46
N LEU A 53 -27.54 3.98 -18.06
CA LEU A 53 -27.09 3.78 -16.68
C LEU A 53 -27.39 4.98 -15.77
N ARG A 54 -27.86 6.11 -16.32
CA ARG A 54 -28.31 7.25 -15.51
C ARG A 54 -29.66 6.94 -14.90
N HIS A 55 -29.77 7.11 -13.60
CA HIS A 55 -30.99 6.80 -12.84
C HIS A 55 -31.45 5.35 -12.98
N ALA A 56 -30.54 4.44 -13.37
CA ALA A 56 -30.83 3.02 -13.43
C ALA A 56 -30.92 2.46 -12.00
N PRO A 57 -32.08 1.97 -11.54
CA PRO A 57 -32.20 1.32 -10.26
C PRO A 57 -31.57 -0.07 -10.33
N TRP A 58 -31.03 -0.54 -9.20
CA TRP A 58 -30.50 -1.90 -9.10
C TRP A 58 -31.18 -2.67 -7.96
N ILE A 59 -30.57 -2.69 -6.77
CA ILE A 59 -31.09 -3.45 -5.62
C ILE A 59 -31.23 -2.55 -4.40
N GLY A 60 -32.39 -2.66 -3.72
CA GLY A 60 -32.66 -2.02 -2.43
C GLY A 60 -32.61 -0.50 -2.50
N TRP A 61 -31.58 0.08 -1.87
CA TRP A 61 -31.38 1.54 -1.77
C TRP A 61 -30.67 2.15 -2.99
N ILE A 62 -30.14 1.33 -3.91
CA ILE A 62 -29.40 1.81 -5.09
C ILE A 62 -30.42 2.23 -6.17
N ARG A 63 -30.61 3.55 -6.27
CA ARG A 63 -31.53 4.19 -7.22
C ARG A 63 -30.86 4.73 -8.48
N ASP A 64 -29.53 4.81 -8.49
CA ASP A 64 -28.75 5.32 -9.62
C ASP A 64 -27.35 4.68 -9.63
N LEU A 65 -27.02 3.97 -10.72
CA LEU A 65 -25.72 3.34 -10.93
C LEU A 65 -24.61 4.33 -11.34
N SER A 66 -24.99 5.49 -11.88
CA SER A 66 -24.07 6.54 -12.34
C SER A 66 -23.70 7.54 -11.25
N ALA A 67 -24.50 7.63 -10.18
CA ALA A 67 -24.25 8.47 -9.02
C ALA A 67 -23.53 7.71 -7.89
N PRO A 68 -22.85 8.41 -6.96
CA PRO A 68 -22.33 7.80 -5.74
C PRO A 68 -23.43 7.13 -4.90
N ASP A 69 -23.04 6.20 -4.01
CA ASP A 69 -23.97 5.52 -3.10
C ASP A 69 -24.71 6.56 -2.23
N PRO A 70 -26.07 6.61 -2.27
CA PRO A 70 -26.84 7.57 -1.49
C PRO A 70 -26.88 7.23 0.02
N THR A 71 -26.36 6.07 0.42
CA THR A 71 -26.30 5.67 1.82
C THR A 71 -25.04 6.20 2.51
N SER A 72 -25.17 6.50 3.79
CA SER A 72 -24.09 6.96 4.65
C SER A 72 -24.38 6.57 6.10
N TRP A 73 -23.34 6.37 6.92
CA TRP A 73 -23.53 6.27 8.36
C TRP A 73 -24.28 7.50 8.95
N VAL A 74 -24.19 8.67 8.29
CA VAL A 74 -24.88 9.90 8.70
C VAL A 74 -26.40 9.83 8.47
N ASN A 75 -26.84 9.16 7.41
CA ASN A 75 -28.27 8.88 7.16
C ASN A 75 -28.71 7.50 7.62
N LEU A 76 -27.94 6.90 8.54
CA LEU A 76 -28.15 5.57 9.08
C LEU A 76 -28.37 4.55 7.95
N PHE A 77 -27.53 4.62 6.92
CA PHE A 77 -27.56 3.81 5.72
C PHE A 77 -28.87 3.91 4.92
N GLY A 78 -29.44 5.11 4.83
CA GLY A 78 -30.67 5.41 4.09
C GLY A 78 -31.95 5.18 4.88
N LEU A 79 -31.86 4.92 6.20
CA LEU A 79 -33.02 4.79 7.07
C LEU A 79 -33.65 6.15 7.41
N LEU A 80 -32.87 7.22 7.33
CA LEU A 80 -33.31 8.58 7.62
C LEU A 80 -33.58 9.34 6.31
N PRO A 81 -34.56 10.28 6.29
CA PRO A 81 -35.04 10.93 5.07
C PRO A 81 -34.09 12.01 4.52
N TRP A 82 -32.93 12.21 5.15
CA TRP A 82 -31.94 13.19 4.71
C TRP A 82 -30.88 12.56 3.81
N ASP A 83 -30.46 13.33 2.80
CA ASP A 83 -29.47 12.87 1.83
C ASP A 83 -28.08 12.71 2.46
N ALA A 84 -27.25 11.89 1.82
CA ALA A 84 -25.85 11.77 2.19
C ALA A 84 -25.14 13.13 2.02
N PRO A 85 -24.18 13.47 2.91
CA PRO A 85 -23.36 14.66 2.76
C PRO A 85 -22.70 14.72 1.39
N ASP A 86 -22.58 15.93 0.84
CA ASP A 86 -21.98 16.15 -0.48
C ASP A 86 -20.60 15.46 -0.60
N PRO A 87 -20.38 14.61 -1.61
CA PRO A 87 -19.14 13.85 -1.79
C PRO A 87 -17.88 14.69 -2.04
N THR A 88 -18.00 15.98 -2.37
CA THR A 88 -16.86 16.87 -2.60
C THR A 88 -16.44 17.63 -1.35
N GLY A 89 -17.29 17.69 -0.32
CA GLY A 89 -16.98 18.31 0.97
C GLY A 89 -16.11 17.45 1.90
N LEU A 90 -15.48 18.11 2.88
CA LEU A 90 -14.70 17.43 3.94
C LEU A 90 -15.55 16.41 4.72
N PHE A 91 -16.83 16.73 4.96
CA PHE A 91 -17.78 15.82 5.60
C PHE A 91 -18.12 14.61 4.72
N GLY A 92 -18.15 14.77 3.39
CA GLY A 92 -18.34 13.68 2.43
C GLY A 92 -17.19 12.68 2.42
N MET A 93 -15.96 13.11 2.73
CA MET A 93 -14.79 12.23 2.77
C MET A 93 -14.87 11.16 3.88
N PHE A 94 -15.48 11.49 5.02
CA PHE A 94 -15.69 10.57 6.14
C PHE A 94 -17.08 9.92 6.12
N SER A 95 -17.94 10.34 5.21
CA SER A 95 -19.26 9.76 4.96
C SER A 95 -19.11 8.46 4.19
N ILE A 96 -19.19 7.34 4.90
CA ILE A 96 -19.10 6.00 4.31
C ILE A 96 -20.48 5.36 4.13
N GLY A 97 -20.78 4.92 2.89
CA GLY A 97 -22.00 4.20 2.53
C GLY A 97 -21.89 2.68 2.69
N VAL A 98 -22.98 1.98 2.38
CA VAL A 98 -23.01 0.52 2.46
C VAL A 98 -22.10 -0.12 1.41
N LEU A 99 -22.10 0.38 0.16
CA LEU A 99 -21.30 -0.20 -0.92
C LEU A 99 -19.79 -0.12 -0.64
N PRO A 100 -19.22 1.01 -0.21
CA PRO A 100 -17.80 1.07 0.12
C PRO A 100 -17.42 0.16 1.29
N ILE A 101 -18.29 0.01 2.30
CA ILE A 101 -18.08 -0.96 3.38
C ILE A 101 -18.00 -2.38 2.82
N LEU A 102 -18.94 -2.76 1.97
CA LEU A 102 -18.93 -4.08 1.32
C LEU A 102 -17.69 -4.27 0.44
N LEU A 103 -17.25 -3.22 -0.27
CA LEU A 103 -15.99 -3.23 -1.00
C LEU A 103 -14.80 -3.48 -0.08
N GLY A 104 -14.67 -2.73 1.02
CA GLY A 104 -13.59 -2.88 2.00
C GLY A 104 -13.56 -4.29 2.60
N ILE A 105 -14.73 -4.83 2.96
CA ILE A 105 -14.87 -6.22 3.44
C ILE A 105 -14.45 -7.22 2.36
N SER A 106 -14.91 -7.04 1.11
CA SER A 106 -14.56 -7.95 0.01
C SER A 106 -13.05 -7.98 -0.24
N MET A 107 -12.39 -6.82 -0.25
CA MET A 107 -10.94 -6.71 -0.44
C MET A 107 -10.18 -7.31 0.75
N TRP A 108 -10.66 -7.08 1.98
CA TRP A 108 -10.06 -7.67 3.17
C TRP A 108 -10.16 -9.21 3.15
N LEU A 109 -11.29 -9.77 2.73
CA LEU A 109 -11.46 -11.22 2.57
C LEU A 109 -10.51 -11.79 1.50
N GLN A 110 -10.34 -11.11 0.37
CA GLN A 110 -9.36 -11.50 -0.64
C GLN A 110 -7.92 -11.47 -0.11
N GLN A 111 -7.56 -10.48 0.70
CA GLN A 111 -6.22 -10.41 1.30
C GLN A 111 -5.93 -11.59 2.23
N LYS A 112 -6.96 -12.17 2.87
CA LYS A 112 -6.78 -13.37 3.70
C LYS A 112 -6.50 -14.64 2.88
N LEU A 113 -6.80 -14.64 1.58
CA LEU A 113 -6.44 -15.72 0.67
C LEU A 113 -5.07 -15.49 0.01
N ASN A 114 -4.65 -14.24 -0.14
CA ASN A 114 -3.34 -13.93 -0.72
C ASN A 114 -2.21 -14.19 0.30
N PRO A 115 -1.10 -14.81 -0.13
CA PRO A 115 0.04 -15.03 0.75
C PRO A 115 0.58 -13.69 1.27
N ALA A 116 0.84 -13.61 2.58
CA ALA A 116 1.31 -12.38 3.21
C ALA A 116 2.73 -12.03 2.71
N PRO A 117 3.04 -10.74 2.48
CA PRO A 117 4.39 -10.32 2.11
C PRO A 117 5.41 -10.71 3.18
N PRO A 118 6.62 -11.15 2.81
CA PRO A 118 7.66 -11.52 3.77
C PRO A 118 8.27 -10.31 4.51
N ASP A 119 8.09 -9.10 3.99
CA ASP A 119 8.55 -7.85 4.61
C ASP A 119 7.43 -7.20 5.44
N PRO A 120 7.66 -6.92 6.75
CA PRO A 120 6.66 -6.33 7.62
C PRO A 120 6.22 -4.92 7.17
N THR A 121 7.11 -4.14 6.54
CA THR A 121 6.78 -2.80 6.04
C THR A 121 5.80 -2.88 4.88
N GLN A 122 6.00 -3.86 3.98
CA GLN A 122 5.08 -4.08 2.87
C GLN A 122 3.74 -4.60 3.37
N ALA A 123 3.74 -5.54 4.32
CA ALA A 123 2.49 -6.08 4.90
C ALA A 123 1.60 -5.00 5.53
N VAL A 124 2.19 -4.00 6.21
CA VAL A 124 1.44 -2.85 6.75
C VAL A 124 0.77 -2.07 5.62
N ILE A 125 1.51 -1.74 4.56
CA ILE A 125 0.95 -0.99 3.41
C ILE A 125 -0.22 -1.77 2.78
N PHE A 126 -0.06 -3.08 2.55
CA PHE A 126 -1.13 -3.93 2.03
C PHE A 126 -2.33 -3.97 2.97
N ALA A 127 -2.14 -4.07 4.29
CA ALA A 127 -3.24 -4.09 5.25
C ALA A 127 -4.05 -2.79 5.27
N TRP A 128 -3.42 -1.64 5.00
CA TRP A 128 -4.09 -0.34 4.94
C TRP A 128 -4.77 -0.04 3.62
N MET A 129 -4.29 -0.64 2.52
CA MET A 129 -4.77 -0.36 1.17
C MET A 129 -6.31 -0.50 1.02
N PRO A 130 -6.98 -1.57 1.49
CA PRO A 130 -8.43 -1.69 1.40
C PRO A 130 -9.18 -0.55 2.08
N TRP A 131 -8.68 -0.05 3.20
CA TRP A 131 -9.31 1.04 3.95
C TRP A 131 -9.21 2.35 3.16
N VAL A 132 -8.04 2.64 2.60
CA VAL A 132 -7.85 3.83 1.75
C VAL A 132 -8.75 3.77 0.53
N PHE A 133 -8.76 2.62 -0.17
CA PHE A 133 -9.61 2.43 -1.35
C PHE A 133 -11.10 2.47 -1.01
N MET A 134 -11.51 2.00 0.16
CA MET A 134 -12.89 2.09 0.63
C MET A 134 -13.35 3.56 0.76
N PHE A 135 -12.59 4.43 1.44
CA PHE A 135 -12.96 5.85 1.55
C PHE A 135 -12.81 6.61 0.22
N MET A 136 -11.78 6.27 -0.58
CA MET A 136 -11.54 6.91 -1.87
C MET A 136 -12.59 6.55 -2.92
N LEU A 137 -12.89 5.25 -3.08
CA LEU A 137 -13.83 4.75 -4.07
C LEU A 137 -15.29 4.96 -3.67
N GLY A 138 -15.57 5.25 -2.39
CA GLY A 138 -16.93 5.57 -1.96
C GLY A 138 -17.53 6.83 -2.55
N ARG A 139 -16.71 7.64 -3.23
CA ARG A 139 -17.15 8.86 -3.93
C ARG A 139 -17.33 8.64 -5.43
N PHE A 140 -17.02 7.45 -5.92
CA PHE A 140 -17.20 7.09 -7.33
C PHE A 140 -18.61 6.54 -7.57
N PRO A 141 -19.07 6.49 -8.84
CA PRO A 141 -20.36 5.91 -9.18
C PRO A 141 -20.57 4.53 -8.55
N SER A 142 -21.76 4.31 -7.99
CA SER A 142 -22.13 3.07 -7.31
C SER A 142 -21.98 1.85 -8.22
N GLY A 143 -22.22 1.98 -9.54
CA GLY A 143 -22.01 0.93 -10.53
C GLY A 143 -20.54 0.51 -10.68
N LEU A 144 -19.59 1.44 -10.52
CA LEU A 144 -18.17 1.14 -10.56
C LEU A 144 -17.73 0.36 -9.31
N VAL A 145 -18.23 0.78 -8.15
CA VAL A 145 -17.99 0.09 -6.87
C VAL A 145 -18.59 -1.31 -6.89
N LEU A 146 -19.80 -1.44 -7.43
CA LEU A 146 -20.51 -2.71 -7.57
C LEU A 146 -19.78 -3.69 -8.48
N TYR A 147 -19.27 -3.21 -9.62
CA TYR A 147 -18.41 -4.00 -10.49
C TYR A 147 -17.20 -4.54 -9.71
N TRP A 148 -16.57 -3.70 -8.90
CA TRP A 148 -15.40 -4.09 -8.12
C TRP A 148 -15.73 -5.14 -7.07
N ILE A 149 -16.81 -4.96 -6.31
CA ILE A 149 -17.29 -5.97 -5.34
C ILE A 149 -17.55 -7.31 -6.05
N THR A 150 -18.21 -7.27 -7.20
CA THR A 150 -18.54 -8.47 -7.99
C THR A 150 -17.27 -9.16 -8.48
N ASN A 151 -16.36 -8.40 -9.12
CA ASN A 151 -15.07 -8.92 -9.57
C ASN A 151 -14.27 -9.50 -8.40
N ASN A 152 -14.25 -8.81 -7.27
CA ASN A 152 -13.53 -9.28 -6.09
C ASN A 152 -14.10 -10.59 -5.56
N THR A 153 -15.42 -10.70 -5.53
CA THR A 153 -16.12 -11.91 -5.11
C THR A 153 -15.82 -13.08 -6.06
N LEU A 154 -15.82 -12.83 -7.38
CA LEU A 154 -15.45 -13.84 -8.37
C LEU A 154 -14.00 -14.30 -8.21
N THR A 155 -13.05 -13.37 -8.07
CA THR A 155 -11.64 -13.71 -7.82
C THR A 155 -11.47 -14.48 -6.52
N PHE A 156 -12.19 -14.11 -5.45
CA PHE A 156 -12.17 -14.85 -4.19
C PHE A 156 -12.65 -16.29 -4.39
N ILE A 157 -13.77 -16.49 -5.09
CA ILE A 157 -14.31 -17.83 -5.38
C ILE A 157 -13.33 -18.64 -6.22
N GLN A 158 -12.75 -18.04 -7.28
CA GLN A 158 -11.74 -18.68 -8.11
C GLN A 158 -10.52 -19.09 -7.28
N GLN A 159 -9.95 -18.16 -6.52
CA GLN A 159 -8.77 -18.42 -5.70
C GLN A 159 -9.04 -19.47 -4.63
N TYR A 160 -10.20 -19.40 -3.96
CA TYR A 160 -10.62 -20.39 -2.98
C TYR A 160 -10.76 -21.78 -3.60
N THR A 161 -11.35 -21.87 -4.79
CA THR A 161 -11.51 -23.12 -5.54
C THR A 161 -10.15 -23.69 -5.94
N ILE A 162 -9.25 -22.86 -6.49
CA ILE A 162 -7.89 -23.27 -6.87
C ILE A 162 -7.11 -23.79 -5.66
N MET A 163 -7.19 -23.11 -4.51
CA MET A 163 -6.52 -23.57 -3.29
C MET A 163 -7.08 -24.90 -2.79
N ARG A 164 -8.41 -25.08 -2.83
CA ARG A 164 -9.05 -26.36 -2.53
C ARG A 164 -8.63 -27.48 -3.48
N LEU A 165 -8.54 -27.19 -4.78
CA LEU A 165 -8.11 -28.16 -5.79
C LEU A 165 -6.67 -28.62 -5.58
N HIS A 166 -5.78 -27.73 -5.13
CA HIS A 166 -4.40 -28.06 -4.77
C HIS A 166 -4.23 -28.67 -3.36
N GLY A 167 -5.32 -29.09 -2.72
CA GLY A 167 -5.28 -29.82 -1.44
C GLY A 167 -5.02 -28.96 -0.20
N HIS A 168 -4.90 -27.64 -0.33
CA HIS A 168 -4.92 -26.74 0.81
C HIS A 168 -6.38 -26.45 1.18
N LYS A 169 -6.79 -26.72 2.43
CA LYS A 169 -8.02 -26.16 2.98
C LYS A 169 -7.66 -24.79 3.53
N PRO A 170 -7.85 -23.68 2.78
CA PRO A 170 -7.66 -22.37 3.39
C PRO A 170 -8.67 -22.28 4.54
N ASP A 171 -8.18 -22.30 5.77
CA ASP A 171 -8.95 -22.03 6.98
C ASP A 171 -9.30 -20.54 7.02
N VAL A 172 -10.08 -20.08 6.05
CA VAL A 172 -10.49 -18.66 5.91
C VAL A 172 -11.24 -18.27 7.18
N PHE A 173 -12.24 -19.07 7.56
CA PHE A 173 -13.05 -18.86 8.76
C PHE A 173 -12.23 -19.03 10.06
N GLY A 174 -11.33 -20.02 10.12
CA GLY A 174 -10.45 -20.24 11.27
C GLY A 174 -9.42 -19.11 11.48
N ASN A 175 -8.90 -18.54 10.39
CA ASN A 175 -8.00 -17.38 10.43
C ASN A 175 -8.74 -16.09 10.75
N ILE A 176 -9.97 -15.92 10.27
CA ILE A 176 -10.85 -14.79 10.62
C ILE A 176 -11.12 -14.82 12.14
N LEU A 177 -11.58 -15.95 12.68
CA LEU A 177 -11.90 -16.08 14.11
C LEU A 177 -10.66 -15.87 15.01
N ARG A 178 -9.48 -16.35 14.59
CA ARG A 178 -8.21 -16.09 15.28
C ARG A 178 -7.76 -14.62 15.20
N SER A 179 -8.06 -13.93 14.10
CA SER A 179 -7.77 -12.49 13.95
C SER A 179 -8.57 -11.67 14.96
N PHE A 180 -9.83 -12.02 15.19
CA PHE A 180 -10.67 -11.38 16.21
C PHE A 180 -10.24 -11.75 17.65
N ARG A 181 -9.87 -13.01 17.91
CA ARG A 181 -9.38 -13.45 19.25
C ARG A 181 -8.05 -12.83 19.67
N ARG A 182 -7.14 -12.52 18.74
CA ARG A 182 -5.87 -11.82 19.05
C ARG A 182 -6.05 -10.34 19.43
N GLY A 183 -7.23 -9.77 19.20
CA GLY A 183 -7.58 -8.40 19.61
C GLY A 183 -8.16 -8.27 21.02
N ALA A 184 -8.38 -9.38 21.74
CA ALA A 184 -8.78 -9.32 23.15
C ALA A 184 -7.56 -8.94 24.01
N PRO A 185 -7.59 -7.81 24.75
CA PRO A 185 -6.45 -7.39 25.55
C PRO A 185 -6.19 -8.40 26.66
N ALA A 186 -4.90 -8.72 26.85
CA ALA A 186 -4.37 -9.45 28.00
C ALA A 186 -4.60 -8.64 29.29
N ALA A 187 -5.82 -8.65 29.80
CA ALA A 187 -6.19 -8.04 31.07
C ALA A 187 -6.17 -9.09 32.20
N THR A 188 -5.05 -9.79 32.40
CA THR A 188 -4.85 -10.69 33.57
C THR A 188 -3.37 -11.03 33.84
N ALA A 189 -2.42 -10.11 33.61
CA ALA A 189 -1.01 -10.35 33.93
C ALA A 189 -0.27 -9.14 34.55
N ALA A 190 -0.97 -8.30 35.30
CA ALA A 190 -0.36 -7.23 36.09
C ALA A 190 -0.81 -7.35 37.55
N GLY A 191 -0.22 -8.30 38.27
CA GLY A 191 -0.56 -8.55 39.68
C GLY A 191 0.39 -9.54 40.34
N SER A 192 1.69 -9.24 40.36
CA SER A 192 2.66 -9.79 41.33
C SER A 192 4.09 -9.47 40.87
N SER A 193 4.63 -8.33 41.30
CA SER A 193 6.04 -8.16 41.68
C SER A 193 6.32 -6.68 41.93
N ARG A 194 5.98 -6.21 43.13
CA ARG A 194 6.61 -5.00 43.68
C ARG A 194 6.51 -5.00 45.21
N ALA A 195 7.46 -5.66 45.85
CA ALA A 195 7.80 -5.42 47.26
C ALA A 195 9.28 -5.74 47.48
N ALA A 196 9.98 -4.84 48.20
CA ALA A 196 11.39 -4.86 48.63
C ALA A 196 12.45 -4.60 47.54
N ALA A 197 13.43 -3.71 47.66
CA ALA A 197 13.86 -2.83 48.75
C ALA A 197 14.70 -1.65 48.19
N ALA A 198 14.67 -0.50 48.87
CA ALA A 198 15.55 0.66 48.67
C ALA A 198 16.78 0.54 49.61
N LYS A 199 18.03 0.82 49.20
CA LYS A 199 18.82 2.09 49.23
C LYS A 199 20.34 1.69 49.33
N PRO A 200 21.36 2.59 49.32
CA PRO A 200 21.58 3.83 48.57
C PRO A 200 23.01 3.94 47.94
N ALA A 201 23.30 5.11 47.38
CA ALA A 201 24.43 5.56 46.57
C ALA A 201 25.84 5.62 47.22
N LYS A 202 26.88 5.63 46.37
CA LYS A 202 28.15 6.35 46.60
C LYS A 202 28.81 6.76 45.26
N ALA A 203 29.08 8.05 45.09
CA ALA A 203 30.01 8.59 44.09
C ALA A 203 31.45 8.62 44.66
N PRO A 204 32.49 8.84 43.84
CA PRO A 204 32.99 10.21 43.76
C PRO A 204 33.45 10.66 42.36
N ALA A 205 33.67 11.97 42.28
CA ALA A 205 34.02 12.79 41.14
C ALA A 205 35.53 12.81 40.83
N SER A 206 35.91 13.15 39.58
CA SER A 206 36.86 14.23 39.25
C SER A 206 37.14 14.32 37.73
N ALA A 207 36.85 15.47 37.13
CA ALA A 207 37.37 15.96 35.84
C ALA A 207 38.78 16.61 36.06
N PRO A 208 39.54 17.21 35.08
CA PRO A 208 39.09 17.84 33.82
C PRO A 208 40.06 17.84 32.58
N ALA A 209 39.50 18.34 31.45
CA ALA A 209 40.06 19.20 30.40
C ALA A 209 41.29 18.82 29.53
N ALA A 210 41.10 18.78 28.20
CA ALA A 210 41.83 19.56 27.16
C ALA A 210 41.29 19.17 25.75
N THR A 211 40.52 20.03 25.07
CA THR A 211 40.93 21.00 24.03
C THR A 211 40.77 20.46 22.59
N GLU A 212 39.79 21.06 21.89
CA GLU A 212 39.42 21.03 20.46
C GLU A 212 40.56 21.46 19.48
N PRO A 213 40.45 21.44 18.11
CA PRO A 213 39.23 21.78 17.34
C PRO A 213 38.98 21.12 15.95
N ARG A 214 37.77 21.41 15.45
CA ARG A 214 37.30 21.32 14.04
C ARG A 214 38.24 22.06 13.06
N PRO A 215 38.01 21.89 11.75
CA PRO A 215 37.96 23.07 10.89
C PRO A 215 36.64 23.14 10.10
N ALA A 216 36.11 24.37 10.05
CA ALA A 216 35.04 24.78 9.15
C ALA A 216 35.61 25.70 8.05
N SER A 217 35.23 25.41 6.80
CA SER A 217 34.94 26.33 5.68
C SER A 217 35.95 27.39 5.19
N ALA A 218 36.29 27.34 3.89
CA ALA A 218 36.37 28.53 3.01
C ALA A 218 36.38 28.15 1.50
N LYS A 219 35.58 28.86 0.70
CA LYS A 219 35.55 28.86 -0.79
C LYS A 219 36.81 29.55 -1.38
N PRO A 220 36.98 29.51 -2.72
CA PRO A 220 36.99 30.79 -3.43
C PRO A 220 36.18 30.81 -4.74
N SER A 221 36.00 32.05 -5.22
CA SER A 221 35.07 32.57 -6.21
C SER A 221 35.57 32.51 -7.67
N ALA A 222 34.59 32.39 -8.57
CA ALA A 222 34.44 32.88 -9.95
C ALA A 222 35.62 33.42 -10.82
N ALA A 223 35.50 33.06 -12.11
CA ALA A 223 35.71 33.88 -13.31
C ALA A 223 37.15 34.17 -13.83
N ASN A 224 37.52 33.52 -14.95
CA ASN A 224 37.95 34.23 -16.17
C ASN A 224 37.90 33.33 -17.43
N LYS A 225 37.35 33.85 -18.54
CA LYS A 225 37.42 33.34 -19.94
C LYS A 225 38.60 34.06 -20.66
N PRO A 226 38.96 33.87 -21.96
CA PRO A 226 38.30 33.16 -23.08
C PRO A 226 39.23 32.28 -24.00
N ALA A 227 38.64 31.69 -25.05
CA ALA A 227 39.24 31.02 -26.24
C ALA A 227 40.04 32.01 -27.16
N PRO A 228 40.66 31.69 -28.34
CA PRO A 228 40.37 30.60 -29.32
C PRO A 228 41.56 30.04 -30.21
N ARG A 229 41.18 29.26 -31.26
CA ARG A 229 41.90 28.93 -32.54
C ARG A 229 43.08 27.93 -32.47
N SER A 230 43.44 27.12 -33.47
CA SER A 230 42.91 26.70 -34.79
C SER A 230 43.89 25.66 -35.39
N GLY A 231 43.38 24.60 -36.01
CA GLY A 231 43.84 24.15 -37.33
C GLY A 231 45.06 23.22 -37.50
N ARG A 232 44.85 22.25 -38.41
CA ARG A 232 45.77 21.76 -39.47
C ARG A 232 46.54 20.46 -39.17
N GLY A 233 46.36 19.48 -40.06
CA GLY A 233 47.39 18.45 -40.31
C GLY A 233 46.89 17.10 -40.80
N THR A 234 46.46 17.03 -42.05
CA THR A 234 46.26 15.80 -42.83
C THR A 234 47.55 14.99 -43.03
N ARG A 235 47.50 13.65 -43.05
CA ARG A 235 48.13 12.84 -44.14
C ARG A 235 47.75 11.35 -44.16
N LYS A 236 47.29 10.94 -45.35
CA LYS A 236 47.12 9.60 -45.91
C LYS A 236 48.42 8.78 -45.98
N ARG A 237 48.29 7.44 -45.87
CA ARG A 237 48.83 6.35 -46.74
C ARG A 237 48.69 5.04 -45.93
N GLY A 238 48.21 3.90 -46.41
CA GLY A 238 48.13 3.34 -47.76
C GLY A 238 48.81 1.95 -47.74
N LYS A 239 48.25 0.98 -48.48
CA LYS A 239 48.62 -0.46 -48.63
C LYS A 239 48.21 -1.36 -47.47
N GLY A 240 47.59 -2.52 -47.66
CA GLY A 240 47.29 -3.27 -48.87
C GLY A 240 47.48 -4.76 -48.65
N ARG A 241 46.40 -5.53 -48.87
CA ARG A 241 46.34 -6.82 -49.59
C ARG A 241 47.01 -8.07 -48.97
N ARG A 242 46.28 -9.19 -49.13
CA ARG A 242 46.62 -10.64 -49.02
C ARG A 242 46.03 -11.27 -47.75
N LYS A 243 45.30 -12.38 -47.81
CA LYS A 243 44.87 -13.26 -48.90
C LYS A 243 43.56 -13.91 -48.46
#